data_AF-A0A9D7ZTI9-F1
#
_entry.id   AF-A0A9D7ZTI9-F1
#
_cell.length_a   1.000
_cell.length_b   1.000
_cell.length_c   1.000
_cell.angle_alpha   90.00
_cell.angle_beta   90.00
_cell.angle_gamma   90.00
#
_symmetry.space_group_name_H-M   'P 1'
#
loop_
_entity.id
_entity.type
_entity.pdbx_description
1 polymer ?
#
loop_
_entity_poly.entity_id
_entity_poly.type
_entity_poly.pdbx_seq_one_letter_code
_entity_poly.pdbx_strand_id
1 'polypeptide(L)' 'MNVGVMRKNAYINMVVELVETANPETIIGKAELKKIQSVNMGGYDFDTGTRIQSCYDRAGDKFGNFICKYMNK' A
#
# COMPACT_ATOMS: atom_id res chain seq x y z
N MET A 1 -2.30 34.17 -12.43
CA MET A 1 -1.25 33.24 -11.97
C MET A 1 -1.64 31.83 -12.38
N ASN A 2 -0.89 31.17 -13.25
CA ASN A 2 -1.02 29.72 -13.44
C ASN A 2 -0.21 29.04 -12.34
N VAL A 3 -0.90 28.53 -11.32
CA VAL A 3 -0.29 27.64 -10.34
C VAL A 3 -0.10 26.31 -11.04
N GLY A 4 1.08 26.10 -11.61
CA GLY A 4 1.49 24.80 -12.13
C GLY A 4 1.67 23.84 -10.97
N VAL A 5 0.61 23.14 -10.57
CA VAL A 5 0.69 22.05 -9.60
C VAL A 5 1.47 20.92 -10.27
N MET A 6 2.78 20.88 -10.04
CA MET A 6 3.62 19.77 -10.49
C MET A 6 3.09 18.49 -9.84
N ARG A 7 2.62 17.54 -10.67
CA ARG A 7 2.20 16.21 -10.22
C ARG A 7 3.42 15.47 -9.68
N LYS A 8 3.48 15.28 -8.37
CA LYS A 8 4.44 14.37 -7.74
C LYS A 8 3.79 13.01 -7.52
N ASN A 9 4.47 11.94 -7.90
CA ASN A 9 3.99 10.58 -7.63
C ASN A 9 3.90 10.35 -6.12
N ALA A 10 2.79 9.77 -5.67
CA ALA A 10 2.63 9.36 -4.28
C ALA A 10 3.30 8.00 -4.06
N TYR A 11 4.03 7.90 -2.95
CA TYR A 11 4.62 6.65 -2.48
C TYR A 11 4.20 6.44 -1.03
N ILE A 12 3.78 5.22 -0.69
CA ILE A 12 3.57 4.81 0.69
C ILE A 12 4.59 3.74 1.10
N ASN A 13 4.89 3.72 2.40
CA ASN A 13 5.53 2.59 3.04
C ASN A 13 4.49 1.95 3.97
N MET A 14 4.33 0.64 3.89
CA MET A 14 3.38 -0.12 4.68
C MET A 14 4.14 -1.17 5.49
N VAL A 15 3.80 -1.28 6.77
CA VAL A 15 4.26 -2.36 7.65
C VAL A 15 3.04 -3.18 8.02
N VAL A 16 3.11 -4.48 7.77
CA VAL A 16 2.07 -5.44 8.14
C VAL A 16 2.62 -6.31 9.26
N GLU A 17 1.96 -6.29 10.41
CA GLU A 17 2.34 -7.07 11.59
C GLU A 17 1.28 -8.14 11.81
N LEU A 18 1.71 -9.41 11.81
CA LEU A 18 0.87 -10.54 12.19
C LEU A 18 0.99 -10.70 13.70
N VAL A 19 -0.11 -10.51 14.41
CA VAL A 19 -0.18 -10.65 15.88
C VAL A 19 -1.02 -11.85 16.26
N GLU A 20 -0.79 -12.36 17.47
CA GLU A 20 -1.62 -13.42 18.03
C GLU A 20 -3.01 -12.87 18.42
N THR A 21 -4.10 -13.53 17.99
CA THR A 21 -5.47 -13.08 18.32
C THR A 21 -5.72 -13.02 19.83
N ALA A 22 -5.07 -13.90 20.60
CA ALA A 22 -5.18 -13.95 22.05
C ALA A 22 -4.31 -12.91 22.77
N ASN A 23 -3.22 -12.45 22.13
CA ASN A 23 -2.35 -11.42 22.68
C ASN A 23 -1.77 -10.52 21.56
N PRO A 24 -2.34 -9.33 21.31
CA PRO A 24 -1.91 -8.44 20.24
C PRO A 24 -0.50 -7.84 20.45
N GLU A 25 0.09 -7.99 21.64
CA GLU A 25 1.49 -7.58 21.89
C GLU A 25 2.51 -8.56 21.31
N THR A 26 2.11 -9.83 21.09
CA THR A 26 2.99 -10.85 20.52
C THR A 26 2.97 -10.77 19.00
N ILE A 27 4.02 -10.20 18.42
CA ILE A 27 4.18 -10.11 16.97
C ILE A 27 4.83 -11.40 16.46
N ILE A 28 4.06 -12.20 15.73
CA ILE A 28 4.44 -13.50 15.17
C ILE A 28 5.21 -13.32 13.85
N GLY A 29 4.96 -12.23 13.13
CA GLY A 29 5.67 -11.94 11.89
C GLY A 29 5.49 -10.50 11.45
N LYS A 30 6.48 -9.96 10.73
CA LYS A 30 6.45 -8.61 10.14
C LYS A 30 6.78 -8.67 8.67
N ALA A 31 6.01 -7.94 7.86
CA ALA A 31 6.27 -7.73 6.45
C ALA A 31 6.34 -6.23 6.16
N GLU A 32 7.43 -5.78 5.53
CA GLU A 32 7.60 -4.38 5.13
C GLU A 32 7.46 -4.25 3.61
N LEU A 33 6.47 -3.47 3.17
CA LEU A 33 6.31 -3.08 1.78
C LEU A 33 6.76 -1.62 1.61
N LYS A 34 7.92 -1.42 0.97
CA LYS A 34 8.53 -0.11 0.76
C LYS A 34 8.24 0.41 -0.66
N LYS A 35 8.10 1.73 -0.78
CA LYS A 35 7.98 2.44 -2.07
C LYS A 35 6.82 1.93 -2.94
N ILE A 36 5.67 1.68 -2.33
CA ILE A 36 4.47 1.32 -3.09
C ILE A 36 3.95 2.58 -3.78
N GLN A 37 3.95 2.55 -5.10
CA GLN A 37 3.54 3.67 -5.96
C GLN A 37 2.04 3.59 -6.26
N SER A 38 1.38 4.76 -6.27
CA SER A 38 0.00 4.91 -6.72
C SER A 38 -0.17 4.47 -8.17
N VAL A 39 -1.22 3.71 -8.47
CA VAL A 39 -1.52 3.23 -9.83
C VAL A 39 -2.74 3.98 -10.36
N ASN A 40 -2.57 5.27 -10.60
CA ASN A 40 -3.68 6.06 -11.13
C ASN A 40 -3.63 6.05 -12.65
N MET A 41 -4.42 5.14 -13.23
CA MET A 41 -4.67 5.08 -14.66
C MET A 41 -5.78 6.10 -14.99
N GLY A 42 -5.43 7.21 -15.65
CA GLY A 42 -6.44 8.06 -16.31
C GLY A 42 -6.77 9.42 -15.68
N GLY A 43 -5.78 10.24 -15.31
CA GLY A 43 -5.97 11.70 -15.25
C GLY A 43 -6.79 12.29 -14.09
N TYR A 44 -7.48 11.47 -13.27
CA TYR A 44 -8.14 11.87 -12.00
C TYR A 44 -7.15 12.05 -10.85
N ASP A 45 -5.94 12.50 -11.17
CA ASP A 45 -4.74 12.35 -10.37
C ASP A 45 -4.37 13.64 -9.63
N PHE A 46 -5.37 14.50 -9.40
CA PHE A 46 -5.21 15.80 -8.75
C PHE A 46 -5.56 15.75 -7.26
N ASP A 47 -6.39 14.79 -6.85
CA ASP A 47 -6.73 14.58 -5.45
C ASP A 47 -5.71 13.64 -4.78
N THR A 48 -5.23 14.06 -3.62
CA THR A 48 -4.19 13.30 -2.89
C THR A 48 -4.78 12.10 -2.16
N GLY A 49 -6.06 12.15 -1.77
CA GLY A 49 -6.75 11.05 -1.09
C GLY A 49 -6.89 9.83 -1.99
N THR A 50 -7.37 10.03 -3.22
CA THR A 50 -7.48 8.95 -4.22
C THR A 50 -6.13 8.32 -4.58
N ARG A 51 -5.03 9.08 -4.56
CA ARG A 51 -3.67 8.55 -4.76
C ARG A 51 -3.17 7.67 -3.62
N ILE A 52 -3.44 8.06 -2.38
CA ILE A 52 -3.07 7.26 -1.22
C ILE A 52 -3.90 5.97 -1.22
N GLN A 53 -5.20 6.07 -1.51
CA GLN A 53 -6.08 4.90 -1.58
C GLN A 53 -5.61 3.87 -2.62
N SER A 54 -5.26 4.31 -3.83
CA SER A 54 -4.74 3.38 -4.84
C SER A 54 -3.38 2.77 -4.50
N CYS A 55 -2.55 3.47 -3.71
CA CYS A 55 -1.34 2.88 -3.13
C CYS A 55 -1.69 1.75 -2.16
N TYR A 56 -2.69 1.94 -1.30
CA TYR A 56 -3.15 0.90 -0.36
C TYR A 56 -3.74 -0.30 -1.08
N ASP A 57 -4.58 -0.08 -2.10
CA ASP A 57 -5.15 -1.16 -2.92
C ASP A 57 -4.05 -2.01 -3.57
N ARG A 58 -3.03 -1.36 -4.14
CA ARG A 58 -1.89 -2.05 -4.73
C ARG A 58 -1.06 -2.80 -3.68
N ALA A 59 -0.92 -2.25 -2.49
CA ALA A 59 -0.22 -2.90 -1.39
C ALA A 59 -0.94 -4.19 -0.97
N GLY A 60 -2.26 -4.11 -0.81
CA GLY A 60 -3.12 -5.23 -0.47
C GLY A 60 -3.09 -6.33 -1.52
N ASP A 61 -3.24 -5.99 -2.81
CA ASP A 61 -3.17 -6.97 -3.90
C ASP A 61 -1.80 -7.68 -3.96
N LYS A 62 -0.69 -6.93 -3.86
CA LYS A 62 0.65 -7.51 -3.84
C LYS A 62 0.87 -8.42 -2.63
N PHE A 63 0.42 -7.98 -1.47
CA PHE A 63 0.57 -8.74 -0.23
C PHE A 63 -0.31 -10.00 -0.22
N GLY A 64 -1.56 -9.89 -0.68
CA GLY A 64 -2.47 -11.03 -0.84
C GLY A 64 -1.94 -12.06 -1.83
N ASN A 65 -1.46 -11.62 -2.99
CA ASN A 65 -0.82 -12.50 -3.98
C ASN A 65 0.44 -13.19 -3.42
N PHE A 66 1.24 -12.47 -2.63
CA PHE A 66 2.37 -13.06 -1.92
C PHE A 66 1.89 -14.18 -0.99
N ILE A 67 0.93 -13.90 -0.11
CA ILE A 67 0.38 -14.90 0.82
C ILE A 67 -0.16 -16.12 0.07
N CYS A 68 -1.05 -15.93 -0.92
CA CYS A 68 -1.65 -17.03 -1.68
C CYS A 68 -0.59 -17.92 -2.36
N LYS A 69 0.49 -17.33 -2.87
CA LYS A 69 1.60 -18.08 -3.49
C LYS A 69 2.32 -18.98 -2.49
N TYR A 70 2.49 -18.55 -1.24
CA TYR A 70 3.23 -19.31 -0.23
C TYR A 70 2.33 -20.21 0.63
N MET A 71 1.02 -19.96 0.68
CA MET A 71 0.06 -20.74 1.46
C MET A 71 -0.53 -21.93 0.68
N ASN A 72 -0.49 -21.91 -0.65
CA ASN A 72 -1.04 -22.99 -1.50
C ASN A 72 -0.01 -24.09 -1.83
N LYS A 73 0.85 -24.45 -0.87
CA LYS A 73 1.91 -25.45 -1.02
C LYS A 73 1.90 -26.41 0.15
#